data_AF-A0A538M6P8-F1
#
_entry.id   AF-A0A538M6P8-F1
#
_cell.length_a   1.000
_cell.length_b   1.000
_cell.length_c   1.000
_cell.angle_alpha   90.00
_cell.angle_beta   90.00
_cell.angle_gamma   90.00
#
_symmetry.space_group_name_H-M   'P 1'
#
loop_
_entity.id
_entity.type
_entity.pdbx_description
1 polymer ?
#
loop_
_entity_poly.entity_id
_entity_poly.type
_entity_poly.pdbx_seq_one_letter_code
_entity_poly.pdbx_strand_id
1 'polypeptide(L)'
;MRLRARYLTLAAADLAGGLTAAVMALSFLHFAYRSGPLHATIETACGMIGLLAAFLVFGRFRRTGQLDDLALAIGLGFLACASLVFSAMPWSLLSTDSMRFSAWTSLVGTLLGAATLALSSVMPRRQLWNPARAAGIALLVSAVVYAVCAILAGVFEARLPLGIAPTTKLPPAGIPHPIGAHPLLVAQLACAILFAVAAFGFTRRADSTGDVLFKWFAPSAALAAIAR
;
A
#
# COMPACT_ATOMS: atom_id res chain seq x y z
N MET A 1 30.22 -4.78 7.95
CA MET A 1 29.50 -3.81 8.82
C MET A 1 28.02 -4.15 8.83
N ARG A 2 27.44 -4.54 9.97
CA ARG A 2 25.98 -4.80 10.07
C ARG A 2 25.27 -3.46 10.29
N LEU A 3 24.76 -2.84 9.23
CA LEU A 3 23.91 -1.65 9.34
C LEU A 3 22.70 -1.98 10.22
N ARG A 4 22.48 -1.21 11.30
CA ARG A 4 21.29 -1.38 12.17
C ARG A 4 20.04 -0.99 11.38
N ALA A 5 18.93 -1.69 11.64
CA ALA A 5 17.67 -1.49 10.92
C ALA A 5 17.21 -0.02 10.95
N ARG A 6 17.45 0.66 12.08
CA ARG A 6 17.16 2.09 12.26
C ARG A 6 17.83 2.99 11.23
N TYR A 7 19.09 2.73 10.90
CA TYR A 7 19.81 3.55 9.92
C TYR A 7 19.26 3.35 8.51
N LEU A 8 18.89 2.11 8.15
CA LEU A 8 18.26 1.84 6.86
C LEU A 8 16.89 2.51 6.75
N THR A 9 16.09 2.51 7.82
CA THR A 9 14.78 3.18 7.81
C THR A 9 14.88 4.69 7.75
N LEU A 10 15.82 5.29 8.50
CA LEU A 10 16.03 6.73 8.47
C LEU A 10 16.60 7.16 7.11
N ALA A 11 17.60 6.44 6.58
CA ALA A 11 18.13 6.73 5.25
C ALA A 11 17.06 6.59 4.16
N ALA A 12 16.20 5.58 4.22
CA ALA A 12 15.10 5.44 3.28
C ALA A 12 14.09 6.59 3.39
N ALA A 13 13.75 7.01 4.61
CA ALA A 13 12.87 8.15 4.86
C ALA A 13 13.47 9.47 4.37
N ASP A 14 14.74 9.72 4.68
CA ASP A 14 15.47 10.92 4.27
C ASP A 14 15.65 10.98 2.75
N LEU A 15 15.97 9.85 2.11
CA LEU A 15 16.09 9.77 0.65
C LEU A 15 14.75 10.01 -0.05
N ALA A 16 13.67 9.38 0.42
CA ALA A 16 12.35 9.61 -0.18
C ALA A 16 11.84 11.01 0.09
N GLY A 17 11.97 11.52 1.32
CA GLY A 17 11.57 12.89 1.66
C GLY A 17 12.36 13.93 0.86
N GLY A 18 13.68 13.72 0.75
CA GLY A 18 14.56 14.55 -0.06
C GLY A 18 14.21 14.52 -1.55
N LEU A 19 13.91 13.34 -2.10
CA LEU A 19 13.49 13.20 -3.50
C LEU A 19 12.14 13.90 -3.75
N THR A 20 11.15 13.71 -2.87
CA THR A 20 9.85 14.37 -2.98
C THR A 20 9.98 15.89 -2.87
N ALA A 21 10.77 16.39 -1.92
CA ALA A 21 11.03 17.82 -1.76
C ALA A 21 11.78 18.40 -2.96
N ALA A 22 12.77 17.68 -3.51
CA ALA A 22 13.47 18.08 -4.72
C ALA A 22 12.54 18.16 -5.93
N VAL A 23 11.64 17.19 -6.10
CA VAL A 23 10.63 17.22 -7.17
C VAL A 23 9.67 18.39 -7.01
N MET A 24 9.24 18.69 -5.78
CA MET A 24 8.37 19.86 -5.51
C MET A 24 9.08 21.20 -5.76
N ALA A 25 10.38 21.29 -5.47
CA ALA A 25 11.15 22.52 -5.64
C ALA A 25 11.63 22.75 -7.09
N LEU A 26 11.89 21.67 -7.83
CA LEU A 26 12.40 21.70 -9.21
C LEU A 26 11.23 21.70 -10.20
N SER A 27 10.62 22.86 -10.40
CA SER A 27 9.55 23.06 -11.39
C SER A 27 9.95 22.76 -12.85
N PHE A 28 11.25 22.58 -13.15
CA PHE A 28 11.70 22.13 -14.48
C PHE A 28 11.48 20.64 -14.72
N LEU A 29 11.28 19.83 -13.67
CA LEU A 29 10.77 18.45 -13.78
C LEU A 29 9.26 18.46 -14.03
N HIS A 30 8.83 19.08 -15.14
CA HIS A 30 7.49 18.83 -15.63
C HIS A 30 7.42 17.35 -16.01
N PHE A 31 6.77 16.52 -15.19
CA PHE A 31 6.39 15.14 -15.52
C PHE A 31 5.41 15.17 -16.70
N ALA A 32 5.92 15.46 -17.89
CA ALA A 32 5.18 15.53 -19.14
C ALA A 32 4.91 14.13 -19.73
N TYR A 33 5.19 13.07 -18.99
CA TYR A 33 4.97 11.69 -19.44
C TYR A 33 3.69 11.11 -18.82
N ARG A 34 2.54 11.60 -19.26
CA ARG A 34 1.24 10.94 -18.99
C ARG A 34 1.08 9.75 -19.94
N SER A 35 1.94 8.74 -19.80
CA SER A 35 1.79 7.47 -20.55
C SER A 35 1.10 6.44 -19.67
N GLY A 36 -0.21 6.26 -19.90
CA GLY A 36 -1.01 5.21 -19.25
C GLY A 36 -0.37 3.82 -19.31
N PRO A 37 0.26 3.39 -20.42
CA PRO A 37 0.92 2.09 -20.49
C PRO A 37 2.08 1.91 -19.50
N LEU A 38 2.89 2.95 -19.27
CA LEU A 38 4.03 2.88 -18.37
C LEU A 38 3.57 2.79 -16.91
N HIS A 39 2.53 3.54 -16.54
CA HIS A 39 1.93 3.45 -15.21
C HIS A 39 1.35 2.04 -14.96
N ALA A 40 0.59 1.49 -15.92
CA ALA A 40 0.07 0.12 -15.81
C ALA A 40 1.19 -0.93 -15.68
N THR A 41 2.31 -0.73 -16.37
CA THR A 41 3.47 -1.64 -16.30
C THR A 41 4.13 -1.61 -14.93
N ILE A 42 4.32 -0.41 -14.35
CA ILE A 42 4.84 -0.27 -12.98
C ILE A 42 3.89 -0.94 -11.99
N GLU A 43 2.60 -0.72 -12.13
CA GLU A 43 1.60 -1.22 -11.20
C GLU A 43 1.48 -2.75 -11.23
N THR A 44 1.54 -3.35 -12.43
CA THR A 44 1.61 -4.82 -12.57
C THR A 44 2.87 -5.39 -11.95
N ALA A 45 4.03 -4.77 -12.17
CA ALA A 45 5.29 -5.20 -11.56
C ALA A 45 5.21 -5.13 -10.03
N CYS A 46 4.72 -4.02 -9.48
CA CYS A 46 4.50 -3.84 -8.04
C CYS A 46 3.60 -4.93 -7.47
N GLY A 47 2.47 -5.22 -8.13
CA GLY A 47 1.55 -6.24 -7.65
C GLY A 47 2.08 -7.67 -7.79
N MET A 48 2.84 -8.00 -8.84
CA MET A 48 3.55 -9.29 -8.95
C MET A 48 4.59 -9.47 -7.84
N ILE A 49 5.38 -8.42 -7.56
CA ILE A 49 6.37 -8.42 -6.47
C ILE A 49 5.66 -8.58 -5.12
N GLY A 50 4.54 -7.86 -4.90
CA GLY A 50 3.72 -7.98 -3.71
C GLY A 50 3.16 -9.39 -3.52
N LEU A 51 2.68 -10.02 -4.59
CA LEU A 51 2.14 -11.38 -4.56
C LEU A 51 3.21 -12.42 -4.28
N LEU A 52 4.40 -12.27 -4.88
CA LEU A 52 5.55 -13.11 -4.59
C LEU A 52 5.98 -12.96 -3.12
N ALA A 53 6.04 -11.73 -2.60
CA ALA A 53 6.37 -11.47 -1.21
C ALA A 53 5.34 -12.09 -0.26
N ALA A 54 4.04 -11.96 -0.56
CA ALA A 54 2.97 -12.59 0.19
C ALA A 54 3.12 -14.12 0.23
N PHE A 55 3.41 -14.74 -0.92
CA PHE A 55 3.61 -16.18 -1.05
C PHE A 55 4.82 -16.67 -0.22
N LEU A 56 5.95 -15.97 -0.28
CA LEU A 56 7.15 -16.32 0.48
C LEU A 56 6.92 -16.22 1.99
N VAL A 57 6.24 -15.17 2.44
CA VAL A 57 5.89 -14.97 3.85
C VAL A 57 4.87 -16.03 4.30
N PHE A 58 3.91 -16.39 3.46
CA PHE A 58 2.98 -17.48 3.75
C PHE A 58 3.71 -18.82 3.87
N GLY A 59 4.72 -19.07 3.03
CA GLY A 59 5.60 -20.23 3.15
C GLY A 59 6.35 -20.26 4.49
N ARG A 60 6.81 -19.10 4.96
CA ARG A 60 7.41 -18.95 6.29
C ARG A 60 6.39 -19.22 7.40
N PHE A 61 5.17 -18.70 7.31
CA PHE A 61 4.07 -19.00 8.24
C PHE A 61 3.79 -20.50 8.33
N ARG A 62 3.77 -21.23 7.20
CA ARG A 62 3.57 -22.69 7.22
C ARG A 62 4.66 -23.44 7.98
N ARG A 63 5.87 -22.89 8.07
CA ARG A 63 7.00 -23.47 8.81
C ARG A 63 6.99 -23.06 10.29
N THR A 64 6.63 -21.81 10.60
CA THR A 64 6.73 -21.23 11.96
C THR A 64 5.43 -21.29 12.75
N GLY A 65 4.28 -21.26 12.07
CA GLY A 65 2.94 -21.19 12.66
C GLY A 65 2.64 -19.89 13.40
N GLN A 66 3.41 -18.82 13.17
CA GLN A 66 3.28 -17.56 13.92
C GLN A 66 2.23 -16.63 13.33
N LEU A 67 1.37 -16.06 14.18
CA LEU A 67 0.29 -15.15 13.74
C LEU A 67 0.78 -13.89 13.02
N ASP A 68 1.97 -13.39 13.36
CA ASP A 68 2.54 -12.19 12.73
C ASP A 68 2.94 -12.44 11.27
N ASP A 69 3.53 -13.59 10.97
CA ASP A 69 3.85 -14.00 9.59
C ASP A 69 2.55 -14.13 8.75
N LEU A 70 1.46 -14.63 9.33
CA LEU A 70 0.16 -14.72 8.65
C LEU A 70 -0.44 -13.34 8.36
N ALA A 71 -0.44 -12.44 9.35
CA ALA A 71 -0.94 -11.07 9.16
C ALA A 71 -0.13 -10.30 8.12
N LEU A 72 1.19 -10.51 8.09
CA LEU A 72 2.08 -9.90 7.11
C LEU A 72 1.82 -10.43 5.69
N ALA A 73 1.60 -11.74 5.52
CA ALA A 73 1.21 -12.32 4.24
C ALA A 73 -0.13 -11.78 3.73
N ILE A 74 -1.12 -11.62 4.62
CA ILE A 74 -2.43 -11.06 4.28
C ILE A 74 -2.31 -9.60 3.84
N GLY A 75 -1.55 -8.78 4.58
CA GLY A 75 -1.36 -7.37 4.22
C GLY A 75 -0.66 -7.17 2.88
N LEU A 76 0.35 -8.00 2.58
CA LEU A 76 0.99 -8.04 1.26
C LEU A 76 0.02 -8.51 0.16
N GLY A 77 -0.83 -9.49 0.46
CA GLY A 77 -1.88 -9.95 -0.45
C GLY A 77 -2.85 -8.83 -0.82
N PHE A 78 -3.31 -8.04 0.16
CA PHE A 78 -4.18 -6.89 -0.09
C PHE A 78 -3.51 -5.81 -0.95
N LEU A 79 -2.24 -5.51 -0.70
CA LEU A 79 -1.47 -4.57 -1.53
C LEU A 79 -1.28 -5.10 -2.96
N ALA A 80 -0.99 -6.39 -3.11
CA ALA A 80 -0.86 -7.01 -4.42
C ALA A 80 -2.17 -6.96 -5.21
N CYS A 81 -3.30 -7.26 -4.56
CA CYS A 81 -4.62 -7.14 -5.18
C CYS A 81 -4.96 -5.68 -5.52
N ALA A 82 -4.63 -4.72 -4.65
CA ALA A 82 -4.88 -3.30 -4.91
C ALA A 82 -4.14 -2.83 -6.18
N SER A 83 -2.89 -3.24 -6.35
CA SER A 83 -2.10 -2.90 -7.53
C SER A 83 -2.53 -3.67 -8.79
N LEU A 84 -2.69 -5.00 -8.73
CA LEU A 84 -3.02 -5.81 -9.92
C LEU A 84 -4.46 -5.65 -10.40
N VAL A 85 -5.43 -5.73 -9.50
CA VAL A 85 -6.85 -5.83 -9.89
C VAL A 85 -7.41 -4.46 -10.21
N PHE A 86 -7.04 -3.45 -9.41
CA PHE A 86 -7.71 -2.17 -9.46
C PHE A 86 -6.90 -1.09 -10.17
N SER A 87 -5.57 -1.13 -10.09
CA SER A 87 -4.72 -0.05 -10.61
C SER A 87 -4.08 -0.40 -11.98
N ALA A 88 -3.71 -1.67 -12.21
CA ALA A 88 -3.17 -2.12 -13.49
C ALA A 88 -4.20 -2.34 -14.61
N MET A 89 -5.45 -2.65 -14.25
CA MET A 89 -6.48 -2.93 -15.24
C MET A 89 -6.94 -1.61 -15.90
N PRO A 90 -6.98 -1.51 -17.24
CA PRO A 90 -7.28 -0.26 -17.94
C PRO A 90 -8.79 0.02 -17.93
N TRP A 91 -9.33 0.29 -16.74
CA TRP A 91 -10.73 0.67 -16.52
C TRP A 91 -11.12 1.95 -17.26
N SER A 92 -10.14 2.78 -17.63
CA SER A 92 -10.31 3.96 -18.47
C SER A 92 -10.83 3.67 -19.88
N LEU A 93 -10.71 2.42 -20.35
CA LEU A 93 -11.24 2.00 -21.66
C LEU A 93 -12.73 1.64 -21.62
N LEU A 94 -13.32 1.46 -20.43
CA LEU A 94 -14.69 0.96 -20.27
C LEU A 94 -15.69 2.09 -20.02
N SER A 95 -15.43 3.01 -19.06
CA SER A 95 -16.28 4.20 -18.83
C SER A 95 -15.63 5.19 -17.84
N THR A 96 -16.13 6.44 -17.79
CA THR A 96 -15.69 7.45 -16.80
C THR A 96 -16.09 7.09 -15.37
N ASP A 97 -17.19 6.35 -15.19
CA ASP A 97 -17.60 5.84 -13.87
C ASP A 97 -16.60 4.79 -13.38
N SER A 98 -16.16 3.87 -14.26
CA SER A 98 -15.17 2.83 -13.92
C SER A 98 -13.84 3.37 -13.38
N MET A 99 -13.46 4.61 -13.70
CA MET A 99 -12.28 5.27 -13.13
C MET A 99 -12.46 5.64 -11.64
N ARG A 100 -13.68 6.00 -11.22
CA ARG A 100 -14.02 6.27 -9.80
C ARG A 100 -13.94 4.98 -9.00
N PHE A 101 -14.55 3.93 -9.51
CA PHE A 101 -14.55 2.61 -8.89
C PHE A 101 -13.13 2.09 -8.67
N SER A 102 -12.28 2.16 -9.69
CA SER A 102 -10.87 1.75 -9.62
C SER A 102 -10.06 2.51 -8.56
N ALA A 103 -10.19 3.85 -8.50
CA ALA A 103 -9.45 4.66 -7.54
C ALA A 103 -9.84 4.35 -6.09
N TRP A 104 -11.14 4.23 -5.82
CA TRP A 104 -11.65 3.98 -4.48
C TRP A 104 -11.42 2.54 -4.01
N THR A 105 -11.55 1.56 -4.90
CA THR A 105 -11.24 0.15 -4.57
C THR A 105 -9.74 -0.07 -4.33
N SER A 106 -8.87 0.55 -5.14
CA SER A 106 -7.42 0.54 -4.91
C SER A 106 -7.05 1.21 -3.59
N LEU A 107 -7.66 2.35 -3.26
CA LEU A 107 -7.44 3.07 -2.00
C LEU A 107 -7.88 2.26 -0.78
N VAL A 108 -9.07 1.65 -0.82
CA VAL A 108 -9.58 0.80 0.26
C VAL A 108 -8.71 -0.44 0.42
N GLY A 109 -8.29 -1.07 -0.69
CA GLY A 109 -7.38 -2.21 -0.65
C GLY A 109 -6.02 -1.85 -0.06
N THR A 110 -5.50 -0.68 -0.39
CA THR A 110 -4.27 -0.14 0.21
C THR A 110 -4.45 0.14 1.69
N LEU A 111 -5.55 0.77 2.11
CA LEU A 111 -5.85 1.02 3.52
C LEU A 111 -5.90 -0.27 4.34
N LEU A 112 -6.60 -1.29 3.82
CA LEU A 112 -6.66 -2.61 4.45
C LEU A 112 -5.28 -3.28 4.53
N GLY A 113 -4.49 -3.20 3.45
CA GLY A 113 -3.11 -3.68 3.43
C GLY A 113 -2.21 -2.96 4.44
N ALA A 114 -2.27 -1.64 4.48
CA ALA A 114 -1.49 -0.82 5.42
C ALA A 114 -1.91 -1.08 6.87
N ALA A 115 -3.21 -1.17 7.15
CA ALA A 115 -3.73 -1.47 8.47
C ALA A 115 -3.31 -2.86 8.95
N THR A 116 -3.41 -3.88 8.10
CA THR A 116 -2.97 -5.24 8.44
C THR A 116 -1.46 -5.34 8.64
N LEU A 117 -0.65 -4.63 7.84
CA LEU A 117 0.79 -4.52 8.09
C LEU A 117 1.10 -3.82 9.41
N ALA A 118 0.42 -2.72 9.72
CA ALA A 118 0.58 -2.01 10.99
C ALA A 118 0.21 -2.92 12.17
N LEU A 119 -0.91 -3.64 12.09
CA LEU A 119 -1.32 -4.63 13.10
C LEU A 119 -0.28 -5.74 13.25
N SER A 120 0.27 -6.26 12.15
CA SER A 120 1.31 -7.31 12.19
C SER A 120 2.56 -6.87 12.96
N SER A 121 2.88 -5.57 12.91
CA SER A 121 4.04 -5.00 13.59
C SER A 121 3.87 -4.93 15.11
N VAL A 122 2.63 -4.79 15.60
CA VAL A 122 2.32 -4.64 17.03
C VAL A 122 1.92 -5.97 17.68
N MET A 123 1.44 -6.94 16.89
CA MET A 123 0.92 -8.21 17.41
C MET A 123 1.99 -8.99 18.19
N PRO A 124 1.67 -9.69 19.30
CA PRO A 124 2.64 -10.55 19.96
C PRO A 124 2.92 -11.82 19.15
N ARG A 125 4.15 -12.34 19.23
CA ARG A 125 4.52 -13.63 18.64
C ARG A 125 3.79 -14.76 19.36
N ARG A 126 2.67 -15.19 18.79
CA ARG A 126 1.89 -16.33 19.26
C ARG A 126 1.86 -17.40 18.18
N GLN A 127 2.26 -18.60 18.58
CA GLN A 127 2.18 -19.78 17.74
C GLN A 127 0.76 -20.33 17.79
N LEU A 128 0.20 -20.65 16.63
CA LEU A 128 -1.12 -21.24 16.53
C LEU A 128 -1.05 -22.74 16.70
N TRP A 129 -2.00 -23.29 17.45
CA TRP A 129 -2.13 -24.74 17.64
C TRP A 129 -2.40 -25.45 16.31
N ASN A 130 -3.19 -24.86 15.42
CA ASN A 130 -3.51 -25.44 14.11
C ASN A 130 -3.33 -24.41 12.97
N PRO A 131 -2.11 -24.24 12.45
CA PRO A 131 -1.78 -23.18 11.49
C PRO A 131 -2.53 -23.32 10.16
N ALA A 132 -2.81 -24.56 9.72
CA ALA A 132 -3.50 -24.79 8.45
C ALA A 132 -4.96 -24.31 8.47
N ARG A 133 -5.71 -24.65 9.54
CA ARG A 133 -7.11 -24.18 9.70
C ARG A 133 -7.16 -22.68 9.91
N ALA A 134 -6.28 -22.14 10.75
CA ALA A 134 -6.21 -20.71 11.00
C ALA A 134 -5.89 -19.91 9.73
N ALA A 135 -4.96 -20.40 8.89
CA ALA A 135 -4.71 -19.79 7.57
C ALA A 135 -5.94 -19.86 6.66
N GLY A 136 -6.61 -21.01 6.57
CA GLY A 136 -7.82 -21.14 5.74
C GLY A 136 -8.91 -20.15 6.15
N ILE A 137 -9.18 -20.04 7.46
CA ILE A 137 -10.16 -19.09 8.01
C ILE A 137 -9.71 -17.65 7.76
N ALA A 138 -8.45 -17.33 8.04
CA ALA A 138 -7.95 -15.97 7.86
C ALA A 138 -7.98 -15.55 6.38
N LEU A 139 -7.57 -16.42 5.46
CA LEU A 139 -7.65 -16.17 4.02
C LEU A 139 -9.10 -16.01 3.55
N LEU A 140 -10.02 -16.86 4.04
CA LEU A 140 -11.44 -16.75 3.70
C LEU A 140 -12.04 -15.44 4.23
N VAL A 141 -11.80 -15.09 5.49
CA VAL A 141 -12.24 -13.82 6.08
C VAL A 141 -11.64 -12.64 5.32
N SER A 142 -10.36 -12.70 4.96
CA SER A 142 -9.69 -11.66 4.17
C SER A 142 -10.34 -11.48 2.81
N ALA A 143 -10.61 -12.59 2.11
CA ALA A 143 -11.25 -12.58 0.80
C ALA A 143 -12.69 -12.03 0.89
N VAL A 144 -13.45 -12.42 1.92
CA VAL A 144 -14.80 -11.91 2.17
C VAL A 144 -14.78 -10.41 2.47
N VAL A 145 -13.89 -9.95 3.34
CA VAL A 145 -13.75 -8.51 3.65
C VAL A 145 -13.42 -7.72 2.38
N TYR A 146 -12.48 -8.22 1.57
CA TYR A 146 -12.10 -7.56 0.32
C TYR A 146 -13.25 -7.52 -0.69
N ALA A 147 -13.98 -8.63 -0.83
CA ALA A 147 -15.16 -8.71 -1.71
C ALA A 147 -16.27 -7.78 -1.25
N VAL A 148 -16.56 -7.71 0.06
CA VAL A 148 -17.56 -6.79 0.62
C VAL A 148 -17.14 -5.34 0.38
N CYS A 149 -15.88 -4.99 0.59
CA CYS A 149 -15.37 -3.65 0.29
C CYS A 149 -15.50 -3.31 -1.20
N ALA A 150 -15.19 -4.24 -2.11
CA ALA A 150 -15.36 -4.04 -3.55
C ALA A 150 -16.83 -3.87 -3.94
N ILE A 151 -17.74 -4.67 -3.37
CA ILE A 151 -19.19 -4.56 -3.61
C ILE A 151 -19.70 -3.21 -3.11
N LEU A 152 -19.34 -2.80 -1.89
CA LEU A 152 -19.74 -1.51 -1.34
C LEU A 152 -19.22 -0.35 -2.20
N ALA A 153 -17.97 -0.40 -2.66
CA ALA A 153 -17.43 0.60 -3.56
C ALA A 153 -18.24 0.70 -4.88
N GLY A 154 -18.72 -0.42 -5.42
CA GLY A 154 -19.56 -0.45 -6.62
C GLY A 154 -20.96 0.11 -6.37
N VAL A 155 -21.57 -0.23 -5.24
CA VAL A 155 -22.91 0.27 -4.87
C VAL A 155 -22.90 1.80 -4.63
N PHE A 156 -21.81 2.33 -4.08
CA PHE A 156 -21.66 3.76 -3.77
C PHE A 156 -20.93 4.57 -4.85
N GLU A 157 -20.63 3.98 -6.03
CA GLU A 157 -19.89 4.61 -7.14
C GLU A 157 -20.47 5.98 -7.54
N ALA A 158 -21.81 6.08 -7.59
CA ALA A 158 -22.51 7.31 -7.97
C ALA A 158 -22.38 8.45 -6.95
N ARG A 159 -22.00 8.17 -5.70
CA ARG A 159 -21.84 9.17 -4.61
C ARG A 159 -20.39 9.49 -4.29
N LEU A 160 -19.43 8.79 -4.90
CA LEU A 160 -18.02 8.94 -4.58
C LEU A 160 -17.41 10.12 -5.35
N PRO A 161 -16.80 11.11 -4.66
CA PRO A 161 -16.23 12.27 -5.32
C PRO A 161 -14.99 11.89 -6.13
N LEU A 162 -14.88 12.45 -7.33
CA LEU A 162 -13.70 12.34 -8.20
C LEU A 162 -12.56 13.18 -7.63
N GLY A 163 -11.37 12.59 -7.47
CA GLY A 163 -10.16 13.34 -7.11
C GLY A 163 -9.77 14.36 -8.19
N ILE A 164 -9.89 13.97 -9.46
CA ILE A 164 -9.61 14.81 -10.63
C ILE A 164 -10.61 14.43 -11.72
N ALA A 165 -11.51 15.33 -12.12
CA ALA A 165 -12.38 15.07 -13.27
C ALA A 165 -11.57 15.23 -14.58
N PRO A 166 -11.74 14.36 -15.59
CA PRO A 166 -11.09 14.50 -16.90
C PRO A 166 -11.39 15.83 -17.61
N THR A 167 -12.44 16.54 -17.19
CA THR A 167 -12.90 17.83 -17.73
C THR A 167 -12.40 19.05 -16.96
N THR A 168 -11.61 18.87 -15.89
CA THR A 168 -11.09 20.00 -15.10
C THR A 168 -9.99 20.70 -15.90
N LYS A 169 -10.26 21.92 -16.39
CA LYS A 169 -9.23 22.79 -16.97
C LYS A 169 -8.19 23.07 -15.88
N LEU A 170 -6.92 22.75 -16.15
CA LEU A 170 -5.81 23.13 -15.27
C LEU A 170 -5.87 24.66 -15.03
N PRO A 171 -5.83 25.13 -13.78
CA PRO A 171 -5.65 26.56 -13.51
C PRO A 171 -4.31 27.03 -14.09
N PRO A 172 -4.19 28.32 -14.47
CA PRO A 172 -2.91 28.90 -14.85
C PRO A 172 -1.86 28.66 -13.75
N ALA A 173 -0.64 28.29 -14.16
CA ALA A 173 0.47 28.00 -13.26
C ALA A 173 0.67 29.14 -12.24
N GLY A 174 0.45 28.87 -10.96
CA GLY A 174 0.72 29.86 -9.91
C GLY A 174 -0.05 29.72 -8.59
N ILE A 175 -1.13 28.93 -8.54
CA ILE A 175 -1.89 28.76 -7.29
C ILE A 175 -1.92 27.28 -6.88
N PRO A 176 -1.18 26.87 -5.84
CA PRO A 176 -1.23 25.52 -5.29
C PRO A 176 -2.52 25.36 -4.49
N HIS A 177 -3.64 25.16 -5.18
CA HIS A 177 -4.83 24.61 -4.54
C HIS A 177 -4.61 23.10 -4.35
N PRO A 178 -4.97 22.53 -3.19
CA PRO A 178 -5.08 21.08 -3.06
C PRO A 178 -6.21 20.60 -3.97
N ILE A 179 -5.87 20.27 -5.22
CA ILE A 179 -6.80 19.77 -6.23
C ILE A 179 -7.03 18.29 -5.91
N GLY A 180 -7.99 18.03 -5.03
CA GLY A 180 -8.45 16.70 -4.66
C GLY A 180 -9.64 16.81 -3.71
N ALA A 181 -10.66 15.98 -3.88
CA ALA A 181 -11.78 15.94 -2.93
C ALA A 181 -11.22 15.65 -1.51
N HIS A 182 -11.52 16.50 -0.53
CA HIS A 182 -11.09 16.37 0.87
C HIS A 182 -11.04 14.95 1.45
N PRO A 183 -12.02 14.04 1.19
CA PRO A 183 -11.93 12.69 1.72
C PRO A 183 -10.78 11.83 1.17
N LEU A 184 -10.30 12.09 -0.05
CA LEU A 184 -9.16 11.37 -0.63
C LEU A 184 -7.85 11.73 0.10
N LEU A 185 -7.66 13.02 0.42
CA LEU A 185 -6.50 13.48 1.17
C LEU A 185 -6.46 12.88 2.57
N VAL A 186 -7.63 12.82 3.24
CA VAL A 186 -7.73 12.19 4.57
C VAL A 186 -7.37 10.70 4.51
N ALA A 187 -7.85 9.98 3.50
CA ALA A 187 -7.53 8.57 3.33
C ALA A 187 -6.06 8.31 2.97
N GLN A 188 -5.45 9.18 2.15
CA GLN A 188 -4.01 9.12 1.85
C GLN A 188 -3.15 9.40 3.09
N LEU A 189 -3.49 10.42 3.87
CA LEU A 189 -2.84 10.70 5.15
C LEU A 189 -2.98 9.53 6.12
N ALA A 190 -4.17 8.91 6.20
CA ALA A 190 -4.37 7.72 7.02
C ALA A 190 -3.47 6.55 6.57
N CYS A 191 -3.36 6.30 5.25
CA CYS A 191 -2.41 5.33 4.72
C CYS A 191 -0.96 5.66 5.10
N ALA A 192 -0.54 6.92 4.96
CA ALA A 192 0.81 7.37 5.28
C ALA A 192 1.15 7.08 6.76
N ILE A 193 0.22 7.40 7.67
CA ILE A 193 0.36 7.14 9.10
C ILE A 193 0.44 5.63 9.37
N LEU A 194 -0.42 4.82 8.76
CA LEU A 194 -0.41 3.36 8.94
C LEU A 194 0.92 2.74 8.46
N PHE A 195 1.44 3.18 7.32
CA PHE A 195 2.75 2.73 6.84
C PHE A 195 3.90 3.20 7.74
N ALA A 196 3.81 4.42 8.30
CA ALA A 196 4.80 4.90 9.27
C ALA A 196 4.79 4.07 10.57
N VAL A 197 3.60 3.71 11.07
CA VAL A 197 3.45 2.82 12.22
C VAL A 197 4.05 1.43 11.92
N ALA A 198 3.76 0.88 10.74
CA ALA A 198 4.34 -0.39 10.30
C ALA A 198 5.87 -0.32 10.22
N ALA A 199 6.42 0.76 9.65
CA ALA A 199 7.86 0.99 9.56
C ALA A 199 8.51 0.99 10.95
N PHE A 200 7.95 1.76 11.90
CA PHE A 200 8.46 1.82 13.26
C PHE A 200 8.40 0.46 13.98
N GLY A 201 7.27 -0.25 13.86
CA GLY A 201 7.09 -1.56 14.47
C GLY A 201 8.05 -2.61 13.89
N PHE A 202 8.28 -2.61 12.58
CA PHE A 202 9.27 -3.48 11.93
C PHE A 202 10.70 -3.12 12.32
N THR A 203 11.06 -1.84 12.44
CA THR A 203 12.39 -1.42 12.93
C THR A 203 12.64 -1.91 14.36
N ARG A 204 11.66 -1.74 15.25
CA ARG A 204 11.77 -2.20 16.64
C ARG A 204 11.94 -3.72 16.72
N ARG A 205 11.17 -4.47 15.92
CA ARG A 205 11.26 -5.93 15.85
C ARG A 205 12.56 -6.42 15.23
N ALA A 206 13.05 -5.74 14.18
CA ALA A 206 14.31 -6.07 13.54
C ALA A 206 15.50 -5.93 14.51
N ASP A 207 15.45 -4.94 15.40
CA ASP A 207 16.46 -4.76 16.45
C ASP A 207 16.32 -5.80 17.58
N SER A 208 15.10 -6.14 18.01
CA SER A 208 14.88 -7.09 19.12
C SER A 208 15.13 -8.55 18.73
N THR A 209 14.77 -8.93 17.50
CA THR A 209 14.84 -10.32 17.04
C THR A 209 16.06 -10.59 16.15
N GLY A 210 16.64 -9.55 15.55
CA GLY A 210 17.74 -9.69 14.59
C GLY A 210 17.33 -10.27 13.22
N ASP A 211 16.04 -10.52 13.02
CA ASP A 211 15.46 -11.12 11.82
C ASP A 211 15.70 -10.23 10.59
N VAL A 212 16.30 -10.84 9.56
CA VAL A 212 16.71 -10.14 8.34
C VAL A 212 15.50 -9.67 7.53
N LEU A 213 14.37 -10.37 7.60
CA LEU A 213 13.16 -9.99 6.86
C LEU A 213 12.69 -8.59 7.30
N PHE A 214 12.52 -8.37 8.61
CA PHE A 214 12.06 -7.10 9.14
C PHE A 214 13.04 -5.94 8.87
N LYS A 215 14.33 -6.21 8.68
CA LYS A 215 15.32 -5.18 8.28
C LYS A 215 15.06 -4.62 6.89
N TRP A 216 14.48 -5.40 5.99
CA TRP A 216 14.11 -4.96 4.64
C TRP A 216 12.69 -4.41 4.55
N PHE A 217 11.77 -4.95 5.36
CA PHE A 217 10.39 -4.44 5.39
C PHE A 217 10.27 -3.04 5.99
N ALA A 218 11.09 -2.73 6.99
CA ALA A 218 11.06 -1.44 7.66
C ALA A 218 11.37 -0.24 6.72
N PRO A 219 12.45 -0.25 5.90
CA PRO A 219 12.70 0.84 4.95
C PRO A 219 11.64 0.89 3.84
N SER A 220 11.17 -0.26 3.35
CA SER A 220 10.10 -0.31 2.34
C SER A 220 8.80 0.33 2.84
N ALA A 221 8.43 0.10 4.10
CA ALA A 221 7.26 0.74 4.71
C ALA A 221 7.45 2.24 4.90
N ALA A 222 8.66 2.71 5.21
CA ALA A 222 8.98 4.13 5.28
C ALA A 222 8.85 4.82 3.90
N LEU A 223 9.36 4.18 2.84
CA LEU A 223 9.17 4.64 1.47
C LEU A 223 7.68 4.70 1.10
N ALA A 224 6.92 3.67 1.46
CA ALA A 224 5.49 3.62 1.20
C ALA A 224 4.72 4.74 1.90
N ALA A 225 5.12 5.12 3.12
CA ALA A 225 4.52 6.21 3.87
C ALA A 225 4.71 7.57 3.18
N ILE A 226 5.91 7.83 2.63
CA ILE A 226 6.23 9.09 1.95
C ILE A 226 5.63 9.15 0.54
N ALA A 227 5.41 7.99 -0.09
CA ALA A 227 4.82 7.89 -1.42
C ALA A 227 3.29 8.04 -1.43
N ARG A 228 2.62 8.18 -0.28
CA ARG A 228 1.17 8.42 -0.21
C ARG A 228 0.85 9.90 -0.32
#